data_AF-A0A807ZMR4-F1
#
_entry.id   AF-A0A807ZMR4-F1
#
_cell.length_a   1.000
_cell.length_b   1.000
_cell.length_c   1.000
_cell.angle_alpha   90.00
_cell.angle_beta   90.00
_cell.angle_gamma   90.00
#
_symmetry.space_group_name_H-M   'P 1'
#
loop_
_entity.id
_entity.type
_entity.pdbx_description
1 polymer ?
#
loop_
_entity_poly.entity_id
_entity_poly.type
_entity_poly.pdbx_seq_one_letter_code
_entity_poly.pdbx_strand_id
1 'polypeptide(L)'
;MRGYTSPIPVSLLACLLAAALYFLSCTPAQAHRVNIFAWTEGRQVMVQCGFSGGNNVKNGQITVYDAANGTILLEGRTDTNGMFHFDIPPQGRKNGLRIRINAGEGHQNEWQLDAEELDQAPEPSGASPAQTGNTGSVPAAQPTDRPVTARGSTAQVEPAAVTSGNGVSIAIEEIRASVDAALEAQDARFNALLESRLAPLRRQLAEMRQDGPGLREIVGGMGWLVGLAGIALYLRSRHR
;
A
#
# COMPACT_ATOMS: atom_id res chain seq x y z
N MET A 1 1.67 -57.44 -46.00
CA MET A 1 0.69 -57.18 -44.93
C MET A 1 0.24 -55.72 -45.05
N ARG A 2 -0.97 -55.46 -45.54
CA ARG A 2 -1.51 -54.10 -45.71
C ARG A 2 -2.06 -53.63 -44.36
N GLY A 3 -1.45 -52.59 -43.77
CA GLY A 3 -1.94 -51.98 -42.54
C GLY A 3 -3.24 -51.23 -42.80
N TYR A 4 -4.33 -51.68 -42.19
CA TYR A 4 -5.59 -50.94 -42.14
C TYR A 4 -5.45 -49.80 -41.13
N THR A 5 -5.34 -48.56 -41.61
CA THR A 5 -5.60 -47.38 -40.80
C THR A 5 -7.10 -47.13 -40.85
N SER A 6 -7.83 -47.51 -39.80
CA SER A 6 -9.27 -47.20 -39.71
C SER A 6 -9.44 -45.68 -39.62
N PRO A 7 -10.26 -45.06 -40.48
CA PRO A 7 -10.53 -43.62 -40.39
C PRO A 7 -11.26 -43.33 -39.07
N ILE A 8 -10.86 -42.25 -38.40
CA ILE A 8 -11.50 -41.80 -37.16
C ILE A 8 -12.99 -41.57 -37.45
N PRO A 9 -13.92 -42.14 -36.66
CA PRO A 9 -15.34 -41.97 -36.90
C PRO A 9 -15.73 -40.50 -36.71
N VAL A 10 -16.52 -39.97 -37.65
CA VAL A 10 -16.97 -38.56 -37.67
C VAL A 10 -17.63 -38.15 -36.34
N SER A 11 -18.28 -39.09 -35.65
CA SER A 11 -18.88 -38.90 -34.33
C SER A 11 -17.85 -38.60 -33.22
N LEU A 12 -16.67 -39.25 -33.26
CA LEU A 12 -15.60 -38.97 -32.29
C LEU A 12 -15.01 -37.57 -32.53
N LEU A 13 -14.84 -37.19 -33.80
CA LEU A 13 -14.39 -35.86 -34.18
C LEU A 13 -15.38 -34.77 -33.72
N ALA A 14 -16.68 -35.02 -33.90
CA ALA A 14 -17.74 -34.12 -33.45
C ALA A 14 -17.79 -33.98 -31.91
N CYS A 15 -17.63 -35.09 -31.17
CA CYS A 15 -17.56 -35.05 -29.70
C CYS A 15 -16.33 -34.28 -29.20
N LEU A 16 -15.16 -34.47 -29.81
CA LEU A 16 -13.94 -33.72 -29.46
C LEU A 16 -14.08 -32.24 -29.77
N LEU A 17 -14.68 -31.89 -30.91
CA LEU A 17 -14.96 -30.50 -31.27
C LEU A 17 -15.95 -29.85 -30.29
N ALA A 18 -17.04 -30.55 -29.94
CA ALA A 18 -18.02 -30.08 -28.96
C ALA A 18 -17.40 -29.91 -27.56
N ALA A 19 -16.55 -30.84 -27.12
CA ALA A 19 -15.82 -30.72 -25.86
C ALA A 19 -14.84 -29.53 -25.89
N ALA A 20 -14.11 -29.34 -26.99
CA ALA A 20 -13.20 -28.20 -27.15
C ALA A 20 -13.95 -26.85 -27.15
N LEU A 21 -15.09 -26.76 -27.83
CA LEU A 21 -15.98 -25.58 -27.81
C LEU A 21 -16.54 -25.32 -26.40
N TYR A 22 -16.91 -26.37 -25.66
CA TYR A 22 -17.36 -26.26 -24.27
C TYR A 22 -16.26 -25.72 -23.35
N PHE A 23 -15.04 -26.22 -23.46
CA PHE A 23 -13.89 -25.70 -22.68
C PHE A 23 -13.51 -24.26 -23.09
N LEU A 24 -13.68 -23.88 -24.36
CA LEU A 24 -13.50 -22.50 -24.83
C LEU A 24 -14.56 -21.53 -24.32
N SER A 25 -15.72 -22.04 -23.88
CA SER A 25 -16.84 -21.23 -23.39
C SER A 25 -16.66 -20.79 -21.93
N CYS A 26 -15.61 -21.24 -21.25
CA CYS A 26 -15.29 -20.81 -19.89
C CYS A 26 -14.60 -19.44 -19.93
N THR A 27 -15.37 -18.35 -19.98
CA THR A 27 -14.81 -17.00 -19.87
C THR A 27 -14.37 -16.74 -18.43
N PRO A 28 -13.14 -16.24 -18.20
CA PRO A 28 -12.71 -15.85 -16.87
C PRO A 28 -13.58 -14.69 -16.39
N ALA A 29 -14.17 -14.83 -15.21
CA ALA A 29 -14.89 -13.74 -14.56
C ALA A 29 -13.92 -12.57 -14.30
N GLN A 30 -14.14 -11.45 -14.98
CA GLN A 30 -13.41 -10.21 -14.74
C GLN A 30 -13.99 -9.53 -13.49
N ALA A 31 -13.68 -10.09 -12.32
CA ALA A 31 -13.92 -9.37 -11.07
C ALA A 31 -12.87 -8.27 -10.93
N HIS A 32 -13.30 -7.05 -10.61
CA HIS A 32 -12.39 -5.96 -10.36
C HIS A 32 -11.57 -6.29 -9.09
N ARG A 33 -10.26 -6.07 -9.09
CA ARG A 33 -9.45 -6.31 -7.89
C ARG A 33 -9.89 -5.35 -6.78
N VAL A 34 -10.15 -5.88 -5.59
CA VAL A 34 -10.28 -5.08 -4.37
C VAL A 34 -8.91 -4.92 -3.73
N ASN A 35 -8.59 -3.71 -3.32
CA ASN A 35 -7.35 -3.36 -2.63
C ASN A 35 -7.67 -3.09 -1.17
N ILE A 36 -6.78 -3.57 -0.31
CA ILE A 36 -6.79 -3.32 1.13
C ILE A 36 -5.41 -2.79 1.48
N PHE A 37 -5.38 -1.79 2.35
CA PHE A 37 -4.17 -1.24 2.96
C PHE A 37 -4.42 -1.14 4.45
N ALA A 38 -3.48 -1.61 5.26
CA ALA A 38 -3.55 -1.42 6.69
C ALA A 38 -2.22 -0.89 7.23
N TRP A 39 -2.31 -0.04 8.24
CA TRP A 39 -1.16 0.57 8.91
C TRP A 39 -1.48 0.83 10.37
N THR A 40 -0.46 1.04 11.18
CA THR A 40 -0.62 1.45 12.56
C THR A 40 -0.69 2.98 12.67
N GLU A 41 -1.68 3.47 13.42
CA GLU A 41 -1.79 4.88 13.81
C GLU A 41 -2.04 4.96 15.31
N GLY A 42 -1.01 5.38 16.06
CA GLY A 42 -1.04 5.34 17.52
C GLY A 42 -1.28 3.92 18.04
N ARG A 43 -2.42 3.70 18.68
CA ARG A 43 -2.79 2.41 19.32
C ARG A 43 -3.70 1.53 18.45
N GLN A 44 -4.05 2.03 17.26
CA GLN A 44 -5.05 1.43 16.41
C GLN A 44 -4.43 0.97 15.11
N VAL A 45 -5.00 -0.09 14.56
CA VAL A 45 -4.82 -0.43 13.16
C VAL A 45 -5.87 0.30 12.36
N MET A 46 -5.42 1.06 11.37
CA MET A 46 -6.25 1.70 10.36
C MET A 46 -6.29 0.81 9.14
N VAL A 47 -7.46 0.63 8.55
CA VAL A 47 -7.68 -0.17 7.36
C VAL A 47 -8.45 0.66 6.33
N GLN A 48 -7.95 0.72 5.11
CA GLN A 48 -8.61 1.35 3.97
C GLN A 48 -8.82 0.33 2.85
N CYS A 49 -10.04 0.28 2.32
CA CYS A 49 -10.42 -0.62 1.25
C CYS A 49 -11.04 0.13 0.06
N GLY A 50 -10.60 -0.21 -1.15
CA GLY A 50 -11.07 0.40 -2.39
C GLY A 50 -10.97 -0.55 -3.58
N PHE A 51 -11.81 -0.36 -4.58
CA PHE A 51 -11.72 -1.08 -5.85
C PHE A 51 -10.67 -0.41 -6.74
N SER A 52 -10.02 -1.17 -7.63
CA SER A 52 -9.07 -0.61 -8.60
C SER A 52 -9.65 0.46 -9.53
N GLY A 53 -10.97 0.54 -9.66
CA GLY A 53 -11.67 1.61 -10.39
C GLY A 53 -11.80 2.94 -9.62
N GLY A 54 -11.24 3.05 -8.41
CA GLY A 54 -11.22 4.27 -7.59
C GLY A 54 -12.36 4.41 -6.58
N ASN A 55 -13.42 3.60 -6.70
CA ASN A 55 -14.52 3.61 -5.73
C ASN A 55 -14.12 2.94 -4.41
N ASN A 56 -14.54 3.51 -3.27
CA ASN A 56 -14.35 2.91 -1.96
C ASN A 56 -15.25 1.67 -1.76
N VAL A 57 -14.76 0.70 -0.99
CA VAL A 57 -15.57 -0.46 -0.59
C VAL A 57 -16.45 -0.06 0.59
N LYS A 58 -17.74 0.15 0.36
CA LYS A 58 -18.69 0.54 1.42
C LYS A 58 -19.33 -0.71 2.02
N ASN A 59 -19.45 -0.77 3.35
CA ASN A 59 -20.09 -1.89 4.06
C ASN A 59 -19.46 -3.26 3.74
N GLY A 60 -18.18 -3.28 3.39
CA GLY A 60 -17.43 -4.51 3.11
C GLY A 60 -17.04 -5.20 4.41
N GLN A 61 -17.12 -6.52 4.43
CA GLN A 61 -16.85 -7.32 5.63
C GLN A 61 -15.34 -7.42 5.88
N ILE A 62 -14.89 -6.93 7.02
CA ILE A 62 -13.53 -7.11 7.51
C ILE A 62 -13.53 -8.27 8.51
N THR A 63 -12.57 -9.19 8.35
CA THR A 63 -12.26 -10.21 9.34
C THR A 63 -10.77 -10.15 9.63
N VAL A 64 -10.41 -9.98 10.91
CA VAL A 64 -9.03 -9.97 11.37
C VAL A 64 -8.72 -11.31 12.01
N TYR A 65 -7.63 -11.93 11.57
CA TYR A 65 -7.14 -13.20 12.06
C TYR A 65 -5.80 -13.01 12.77
N ASP A 66 -5.55 -13.85 13.76
CA ASP A 66 -4.20 -14.13 14.25
C ASP A 66 -3.39 -14.77 13.11
N ALA A 67 -2.24 -14.18 12.77
CA ALA A 67 -1.47 -14.64 11.62
C ALA A 67 -0.82 -16.02 11.83
N ALA A 68 -0.54 -16.43 13.07
CA ALA A 68 0.12 -17.70 13.35
C ALA A 68 -0.82 -18.91 13.26
N ASN A 69 -2.05 -18.77 13.76
CA ASN A 69 -3.00 -19.90 13.85
C ASN A 69 -4.29 -19.72 13.04
N GLY A 70 -4.52 -18.53 12.45
CA GLY A 70 -5.69 -18.25 11.64
C GLY A 70 -6.99 -18.11 12.43
N THR A 71 -6.93 -17.94 13.76
CA THR A 71 -8.11 -17.72 14.60
C THR A 71 -8.68 -16.32 14.33
N ILE A 72 -10.00 -16.20 14.22
CA ILE A 72 -10.66 -14.89 14.09
C ILE A 72 -10.54 -14.15 15.43
N LEU A 73 -9.95 -12.97 15.39
CA LEU A 73 -9.78 -12.08 16.54
C LEU A 73 -10.92 -11.06 16.62
N LEU A 74 -11.33 -10.50 15.49
CA LEU A 74 -12.46 -9.58 15.40
C LEU A 74 -13.04 -9.53 13.99
N GLU A 75 -14.27 -9.05 13.92
CA GLU A 75 -14.98 -8.78 12.67
C GLU A 75 -15.59 -7.39 12.69
N GLY A 76 -15.71 -6.79 11.52
CA GLY A 76 -16.28 -5.46 11.37
C GLY A 76 -16.66 -5.19 9.93
N ARG A 77 -17.05 -3.93 9.67
CA ARG A 77 -17.37 -3.49 8.31
C ARG A 77 -16.80 -2.13 8.02
N THR A 78 -16.43 -1.91 6.77
CA THR A 78 -15.96 -0.61 6.29
C THR A 78 -17.10 0.40 6.24
N ASP A 79 -16.78 1.66 6.52
CA ASP A 79 -17.69 2.79 6.44
C ASP A 79 -17.93 3.25 4.98
N THR A 80 -18.57 4.41 4.81
CA THR A 80 -18.83 4.99 3.48
C THR A 80 -17.57 5.47 2.75
N ASN A 81 -16.47 5.69 3.46
CA ASN A 81 -15.16 6.05 2.93
C ASN A 81 -14.26 4.83 2.71
N GLY A 82 -14.79 3.62 2.95
CA GLY A 82 -14.01 2.38 2.86
C GLY A 82 -13.03 2.19 4.01
N MET A 83 -13.21 2.90 5.11
CA MET A 83 -12.34 2.85 6.29
C MET A 83 -12.90 1.91 7.34
N PHE A 84 -12.01 1.24 8.06
CA PHE A 84 -12.29 0.50 9.29
C PHE A 84 -11.10 0.67 10.23
N HIS A 85 -11.33 0.73 11.54
CA HIS A 85 -10.25 0.85 12.53
C HIS A 85 -10.58 0.03 13.77
N PHE A 86 -9.54 -0.44 14.45
CA PHE A 86 -9.67 -1.22 15.68
C PHE A 86 -8.41 -1.11 16.53
N ASP A 87 -8.55 -1.30 17.85
CA ASP A 87 -7.40 -1.37 18.76
C ASP A 87 -6.58 -2.65 18.50
N ILE A 88 -5.25 -2.55 18.55
CA ILE A 88 -4.36 -3.69 18.29
C ILE A 88 -4.63 -4.82 19.31
N PRO A 89 -5.08 -6.02 18.88
CA PRO A 89 -5.31 -7.13 19.78
C PRO A 89 -3.99 -7.62 20.41
N PRO A 90 -3.98 -8.07 21.68
CA PRO A 90 -2.78 -8.61 22.31
C PRO A 90 -2.13 -9.78 21.55
N GLN A 91 -2.95 -10.59 20.87
CA GLN A 91 -2.49 -11.68 20.01
C GLN A 91 -1.76 -11.15 18.76
N GLY A 92 -2.23 -10.02 18.20
CA GLY A 92 -1.61 -9.37 17.05
C GLY A 92 -0.19 -8.91 17.33
N ARG A 93 0.06 -8.37 18.54
CA ARG A 93 1.42 -7.99 18.97
C ARG A 93 2.39 -9.17 19.05
N LYS A 94 1.89 -10.35 19.42
CA LYS A 94 2.74 -11.55 19.54
C LYS A 94 2.99 -12.25 18.21
N ASN A 95 1.96 -12.32 17.37
CA ASN A 95 1.92 -13.25 16.25
C ASN A 95 1.76 -12.57 14.89
N GLY A 96 1.49 -11.26 14.86
CA GLY A 96 1.04 -10.55 13.66
C GLY A 96 -0.45 -10.72 13.41
N LEU A 97 -0.96 -9.94 12.45
CA LEU A 97 -2.36 -9.93 12.03
C LEU A 97 -2.48 -10.23 10.54
N ARG A 98 -3.48 -11.03 10.18
CA ARG A 98 -3.94 -11.17 8.79
C ARG A 98 -5.33 -10.59 8.68
N ILE A 99 -5.50 -9.54 7.89
CA ILE A 99 -6.74 -8.79 7.75
C ILE A 99 -7.33 -9.09 6.38
N ARG A 100 -8.55 -9.64 6.32
CA ARG A 100 -9.25 -9.95 5.08
C ARG A 100 -10.41 -8.99 4.87
N ILE A 101 -10.51 -8.46 3.66
CA ILE A 101 -11.71 -7.77 3.17
C ILE A 101 -12.52 -8.70 2.27
N ASN A 102 -13.83 -8.71 2.48
CA ASN A 102 -14.82 -9.28 1.57
C ASN A 102 -15.86 -8.22 1.18
N ALA A 103 -15.76 -7.74 -0.05
CA ALA A 103 -16.65 -6.74 -0.62
C ALA A 103 -17.89 -7.34 -1.34
N GLY A 104 -18.08 -8.66 -1.28
CA GLY A 104 -19.18 -9.37 -1.95
C GLY A 104 -18.80 -9.84 -3.37
N GLU A 105 -19.64 -10.71 -3.96
CA GLU A 105 -19.52 -11.17 -5.36
C GLU A 105 -18.12 -11.68 -5.77
N GLY A 106 -17.36 -12.24 -4.83
CA GLY A 106 -15.99 -12.73 -5.06
C GLY A 106 -14.90 -11.66 -5.00
N HIS A 107 -15.23 -10.41 -4.67
CA HIS A 107 -14.26 -9.32 -4.45
C HIS A 107 -13.65 -9.44 -3.06
N GLN A 108 -12.50 -10.10 -2.96
CA GLN A 108 -11.80 -10.31 -1.69
C GLN A 108 -10.31 -10.08 -1.84
N ASN A 109 -9.67 -9.65 -0.75
CA ASN A 109 -8.22 -9.50 -0.67
C ASN A 109 -7.79 -9.51 0.81
N GLU A 110 -6.48 -9.66 1.05
CA GLU A 110 -5.90 -9.75 2.39
C GLU A 110 -4.67 -8.84 2.55
N TRP A 111 -4.43 -8.41 3.78
CA TRP A 111 -3.25 -7.65 4.20
C TRP A 111 -2.62 -8.33 5.41
N GLN A 112 -1.28 -8.33 5.49
CA GLN A 112 -0.54 -8.87 6.63
C GLN A 112 0.18 -7.74 7.34
N LEU A 113 0.05 -7.70 8.67
CA LEU A 113 0.84 -6.83 9.55
C LEU A 113 1.69 -7.71 10.45
N ASP A 114 2.99 -7.47 10.44
CA ASP A 114 3.95 -8.25 11.23
C ASP A 114 3.90 -7.87 12.71
N ALA A 115 4.27 -8.81 13.57
CA ALA A 115 4.30 -8.60 15.02
C ALA A 115 5.25 -7.44 15.39
N GLU A 116 6.40 -7.35 14.74
CA GLU A 116 7.42 -6.32 14.98
C GLU A 116 6.92 -4.90 14.64
N GLU A 117 6.03 -4.76 13.65
CA GLU A 117 5.39 -3.48 13.31
C GLU A 117 4.36 -3.08 14.39
N LEU A 118 3.61 -4.06 14.88
CA LEU A 118 2.57 -3.87 15.89
C LEU A 118 3.14 -3.63 17.30
N ASP A 119 4.35 -4.13 17.59
CA ASP A 119 5.07 -3.92 18.85
C ASP A 119 5.67 -2.51 18.97
N GLN A 120 5.95 -1.85 17.83
CA GLN A 120 6.40 -0.45 17.82
C GLN A 120 5.26 0.53 18.10
N ALA A 121 4.00 0.10 17.96
CA ALA A 121 2.83 0.90 18.24
C ALA A 121 2.60 1.02 19.77
N PRO A 122 2.39 2.24 20.31
CA PRO A 122 2.18 2.48 21.75
C PRO A 122 1.23 1.47 22.43
N GLU A 123 1.63 0.95 23.58
CA GLU A 123 0.86 -0.03 24.37
C GLU A 123 -0.43 0.54 24.97
N PRO A 124 -1.47 -0.30 25.19
CA PRO A 124 -2.61 0.04 26.00
C PRO A 124 -2.33 0.33 27.46
N SER A 125 -2.04 1.59 27.80
CA SER A 125 -2.37 2.08 29.16
C SER A 125 -3.89 2.06 29.32
N GLY A 126 -4.37 1.47 30.42
CA GLY A 126 -5.73 0.99 30.65
C GLY A 126 -6.86 2.03 30.47
N ALA A 127 -8.06 1.51 30.23
CA ALA A 127 -9.27 2.24 29.85
C ALA A 127 -9.84 3.18 30.95
N SER A 128 -10.42 4.29 30.50
CA SER A 128 -11.69 4.84 31.02
C SER A 128 -12.38 5.70 29.92
N PRO A 129 -13.72 5.75 29.81
CA PRO A 129 -14.45 6.01 28.56
C PRO A 129 -14.94 7.47 28.35
N ALA A 130 -15.08 7.81 27.07
CA ALA A 130 -16.02 8.75 26.42
C ALA A 130 -16.35 10.14 27.04
N GLN A 131 -15.97 11.21 26.33
CA GLN A 131 -16.75 12.45 26.10
C GLN A 131 -16.37 12.97 24.69
N THR A 132 -17.21 12.84 23.66
CA THR A 132 -18.27 13.77 23.21
C THR A 132 -17.85 15.25 23.18
N GLY A 133 -17.65 15.77 21.96
CA GLY A 133 -17.98 17.12 21.51
C GLY A 133 -17.46 18.33 22.30
N ASN A 134 -16.56 19.11 21.70
CA ASN A 134 -16.93 20.43 21.18
C ASN A 134 -15.79 21.14 20.45
N THR A 135 -16.17 21.68 19.29
CA THR A 135 -15.54 22.77 18.56
C THR A 135 -15.41 24.00 19.46
N GLY A 136 -14.29 24.72 19.36
CA GLY A 136 -14.24 26.15 19.70
C GLY A 136 -13.14 26.57 20.66
N SER A 137 -12.13 27.24 20.08
CA SER A 137 -11.42 28.40 20.61
C SER A 137 -10.70 28.29 21.96
N VAL A 138 -9.37 28.45 21.95
CA VAL A 138 -8.66 29.14 23.04
C VAL A 138 -7.64 30.14 22.46
N PRO A 139 -7.68 31.43 22.87
CA PRO A 139 -6.69 32.47 22.58
C PRO A 139 -5.43 32.41 23.45
N ALA A 140 -4.44 33.22 23.06
CA ALA A 140 -3.14 33.47 23.68
C ALA A 140 -3.18 33.96 25.15
N ALA A 141 -2.20 33.53 25.96
CA ALA A 141 -1.09 34.35 26.51
C ALA A 141 -0.47 33.73 27.80
N GLN A 142 0.86 33.93 27.91
CA GLN A 142 1.89 33.65 28.97
C GLN A 142 1.52 34.10 30.42
N PRO A 143 2.32 33.87 31.52
CA PRO A 143 3.80 33.78 31.64
C PRO A 143 4.47 32.94 32.79
N THR A 144 5.83 32.90 32.79
CA THR A 144 6.81 32.77 33.93
C THR A 144 6.88 31.42 34.71
N ASP A 145 8.00 30.89 35.24
CA ASP A 145 9.37 31.36 35.51
C ASP A 145 10.35 30.14 35.71
N ARG A 146 11.65 30.44 35.72
CA ARG A 146 12.92 29.66 35.87
C ARG A 146 13.08 28.79 37.17
N PRO A 147 14.25 28.13 37.53
CA PRO A 147 15.67 28.26 37.08
C PRO A 147 16.45 26.90 36.91
N VAL A 148 17.71 26.76 36.45
CA VAL A 148 19.01 27.02 37.15
C VAL A 148 20.21 26.52 36.27
N THR A 149 21.25 27.38 36.14
CA THR A 149 22.74 27.20 35.95
C THR A 149 23.33 26.18 34.94
N ALA A 150 24.55 26.29 34.38
CA ALA A 150 25.61 27.28 34.08
C ALA A 150 26.86 26.44 33.69
N ARG A 151 27.69 26.86 32.70
CA ARG A 151 29.17 27.04 32.81
C ARG A 151 29.96 26.97 31.48
N GLY A 152 30.70 28.05 31.20
CA GLY A 152 31.98 28.16 30.46
C GLY A 152 31.86 28.41 28.95
N SER A 153 32.66 29.23 28.27
CA SER A 153 33.77 30.11 28.65
C SER A 153 34.06 31.08 27.50
N THR A 154 34.25 32.37 27.82
CA THR A 154 35.08 33.41 27.18
C THR A 154 35.25 33.47 25.65
N ALA A 155 34.67 34.50 25.02
CA ALA A 155 35.37 35.34 24.05
C ALA A 155 34.76 36.75 24.07
N GLN A 156 35.59 37.75 24.38
CA GLN A 156 35.26 39.17 24.39
C GLN A 156 35.15 39.72 22.96
N VAL A 157 34.19 40.62 22.73
CA VAL A 157 34.37 41.81 21.88
C VAL A 157 33.64 42.97 22.56
N GLU A 158 34.38 44.06 22.79
CA GLU A 158 33.93 45.32 23.41
C GLU A 158 32.98 46.13 22.48
N PRO A 159 32.22 47.09 23.04
CA PRO A 159 31.13 47.78 22.36
C PRO A 159 31.60 49.09 21.71
N ALA A 160 31.09 49.40 20.52
CA ALA A 160 31.14 50.74 19.95
C ALA A 160 29.73 51.15 19.52
N ALA A 161 29.23 52.22 20.14
CA ALA A 161 27.94 52.84 19.88
C ALA A 161 27.92 53.60 18.55
N VAL A 162 26.80 53.61 17.81
CA VAL A 162 26.36 54.77 17.01
C VAL A 162 24.82 54.82 16.85
N THR A 163 24.31 56.04 17.06
CA THR A 163 22.97 56.62 16.91
C THR A 163 22.37 56.60 15.49
N SER A 164 21.03 56.75 15.42
CA SER A 164 20.22 57.47 14.40
C SER A 164 19.53 56.69 13.24
N GLY A 165 18.20 56.50 13.40
CA GLY A 165 17.15 56.94 12.47
C GLY A 165 16.94 56.26 11.11
N ASN A 166 17.99 55.92 10.37
CA ASN A 166 17.88 55.41 8.98
C ASN A 166 18.61 54.07 8.75
N GLY A 167 19.42 53.59 9.70
CA GLY A 167 20.12 52.31 9.59
C GLY A 167 19.25 51.09 9.93
N VAL A 168 18.17 51.29 10.69
CA VAL A 168 17.30 50.20 11.17
C VAL A 168 16.47 49.60 10.03
N SER A 169 15.99 50.41 9.09
CA SER A 169 15.24 49.94 7.93
C SER A 169 16.08 49.12 6.94
N ILE A 170 17.37 49.46 6.79
CA ILE A 170 18.30 48.68 5.95
C ILE A 170 18.66 47.36 6.65
N ALA A 171 18.89 47.40 7.96
CA ALA A 171 19.16 46.19 8.74
C ALA A 171 17.96 45.21 8.73
N ILE A 172 16.72 45.72 8.77
CA ILE A 172 15.52 44.87 8.70
C ILE A 172 15.37 44.20 7.34
N GLU A 173 15.69 44.91 6.25
CA GLU A 173 15.59 44.34 4.89
C GLU A 173 16.68 43.29 4.64
N GLU A 174 17.89 43.52 5.14
CA GLU A 174 19.00 42.56 5.06
C GLU A 174 18.74 41.31 5.92
N ILE A 175 18.10 41.47 7.08
CA ILE A 175 17.66 40.35 7.92
C ILE A 175 16.54 39.55 7.22
N ARG A 176 15.59 40.21 6.56
CA ARG A 176 14.53 39.50 5.79
C ARG A 176 15.12 38.73 4.61
N ALA A 177 15.98 39.37 3.83
CA ALA A 177 16.65 38.75 2.69
C ALA A 177 17.50 37.54 3.11
N SER A 178 18.19 37.60 4.26
CA SER A 178 18.95 36.47 4.78
C SER A 178 18.07 35.34 5.33
N VAL A 179 16.93 35.65 5.95
CA VAL A 179 15.95 34.65 6.38
C VAL A 179 15.28 33.97 5.18
N ASP A 180 14.89 34.72 4.15
CA ASP A 180 14.29 34.16 2.93
C ASP A 180 15.29 33.27 2.20
N ALA A 181 16.55 33.71 2.06
CA ALA A 181 17.61 32.89 1.49
C ALA A 181 17.89 31.62 2.32
N ALA A 182 17.81 31.70 3.65
CA ALA A 182 17.98 30.54 4.52
C ALA A 182 16.81 29.55 4.41
N LEU A 183 15.58 30.05 4.27
CA LEU A 183 14.38 29.24 4.08
C LEU A 183 14.42 28.53 2.72
N GLU A 184 14.76 29.22 1.64
CA GLU A 184 14.94 28.61 0.31
C GLU A 184 16.05 27.53 0.33
N ALA A 185 17.16 27.80 1.02
CA ALA A 185 18.23 26.81 1.18
C ALA A 185 17.79 25.58 2.00
N GLN A 186 16.94 25.78 3.00
CA GLN A 186 16.37 24.70 3.81
C GLN A 186 15.37 23.86 2.99
N ASP A 187 14.46 24.50 2.28
CA ASP A 187 13.46 23.84 1.43
C ASP A 187 14.13 23.05 0.30
N ALA A 188 15.18 23.60 -0.32
CA ALA A 188 15.96 22.90 -1.34
C ALA A 188 16.63 21.64 -0.78
N ARG A 189 17.25 21.72 0.41
CA ARG A 189 17.87 20.56 1.08
C ARG A 189 16.84 19.51 1.48
N PHE A 190 15.70 19.94 2.01
CA PHE A 190 14.63 19.04 2.42
C PHE A 190 14.03 18.31 1.22
N ASN A 191 13.71 19.03 0.14
CA ASN A 191 13.19 18.43 -1.10
C ASN A 191 14.21 17.48 -1.73
N ALA A 192 15.50 17.83 -1.74
CA ALA A 192 16.55 16.94 -2.21
C ALA A 192 16.66 15.65 -1.37
N LEU A 193 16.55 15.77 -0.04
CA LEU A 193 16.55 14.61 0.86
C LEU A 193 15.30 13.75 0.65
N LEU A 194 14.12 14.34 0.54
CA LEU A 194 12.89 13.61 0.25
C LEU A 194 13.00 12.83 -1.06
N GLU A 195 13.43 13.48 -2.14
CA GLU A 195 13.57 12.82 -3.43
C GLU A 195 14.59 11.67 -3.36
N SER A 196 15.70 11.86 -2.65
CA SER A 196 16.70 10.79 -2.42
C SER A 196 16.12 9.58 -1.67
N ARG A 197 15.16 9.79 -0.77
CA ARG A 197 14.50 8.73 0.02
C ARG A 197 13.35 8.07 -0.73
N LEU A 198 12.66 8.82 -1.60
CA LEU A 198 11.51 8.33 -2.37
C LEU A 198 11.93 7.60 -3.65
N ALA A 199 13.06 7.96 -4.26
CA ALA A 199 13.58 7.32 -5.46
C ALA A 199 13.68 5.77 -5.37
N PRO A 200 14.22 5.17 -4.29
CA PRO A 200 14.26 3.71 -4.17
C PRO A 200 12.87 3.09 -4.04
N LEU A 201 11.93 3.71 -3.32
CA LEU A 201 10.56 3.21 -3.17
C LEU A 201 9.80 3.26 -4.50
N ARG A 202 9.95 4.34 -5.28
CA ARG A 202 9.37 4.44 -6.63
C ARG A 202 9.89 3.33 -7.54
N ARG A 203 11.18 2.98 -7.43
CA ARG A 203 11.80 1.89 -8.19
C ARG A 203 11.27 0.53 -7.77
N GLN A 204 11.17 0.27 -6.46
CA GLN A 204 10.61 -0.98 -5.93
C GLN A 204 9.13 -1.15 -6.33
N LEU A 205 8.34 -0.08 -6.31
CA LEU A 205 6.95 -0.09 -6.78
C LEU A 205 6.87 -0.35 -8.29
N ALA A 206 7.76 0.23 -9.10
CA ALA A 206 7.81 -0.02 -10.54
C ALA A 206 8.21 -1.48 -10.86
N GLU A 207 9.09 -2.06 -10.06
CA GLU A 207 9.54 -3.44 -10.18
C GLU A 207 8.44 -4.44 -9.79
N MET A 208 7.73 -4.21 -8.68
CA MET A 208 6.56 -5.02 -8.30
C MET A 208 5.37 -4.89 -9.26
N ARG A 209 5.31 -3.83 -10.06
CA ARG A 209 4.27 -3.62 -11.07
C ARG A 209 4.54 -4.37 -12.38
N GLN A 210 5.72 -4.98 -12.54
CA GLN A 210 5.94 -6.01 -13.55
C GLN A 210 5.41 -7.33 -13.00
N ASP A 211 4.08 -7.49 -12.99
CA ASP A 211 3.46 -8.78 -12.81
C ASP A 211 4.06 -9.75 -13.85
N GLY A 212 4.52 -10.93 -13.39
CA GLY A 212 5.12 -11.94 -14.25
C GLY A 212 4.22 -12.34 -15.43
N PRO A 213 4.74 -13.08 -16.43
CA PRO A 213 3.98 -13.42 -17.62
C PRO A 213 2.63 -14.04 -17.23
N GLY A 214 1.56 -13.40 -17.67
CA GLY A 214 0.21 -13.84 -17.36
C GLY A 214 -0.02 -15.27 -17.83
N LEU A 215 -1.00 -15.94 -17.21
CA LEU A 215 -1.44 -17.27 -17.63
C LEU A 215 -1.76 -17.33 -19.15
N ARG A 216 -2.19 -16.22 -19.75
CA ARG A 216 -2.46 -16.13 -21.19
C ARG A 216 -1.20 -16.23 -22.03
N GLU A 217 -0.12 -15.57 -21.65
CA GLU A 217 1.17 -15.65 -22.33
C GLU A 217 1.79 -17.05 -22.18
N ILE A 218 1.67 -17.68 -21.00
CA ILE A 218 2.19 -19.02 -20.75
C ILE A 218 1.41 -20.07 -21.57
N VAL A 219 0.07 -20.03 -21.51
CA VAL A 219 -0.79 -20.95 -22.27
C VAL A 219 -0.71 -20.69 -23.77
N GLY A 220 -0.61 -19.42 -24.20
CA GLY A 220 -0.41 -19.04 -25.59
C GLY A 220 0.92 -19.54 -26.14
N GLY A 221 2.00 -19.43 -25.37
CA GLY A 221 3.31 -19.97 -25.73
C GLY A 221 3.31 -21.50 -25.87
N MET A 222 2.67 -22.21 -24.93
CA MET A 222 2.51 -23.66 -25.03
C MET A 222 1.65 -24.08 -26.23
N GLY A 223 0.57 -23.35 -26.53
CA GLY A 223 -0.27 -23.59 -27.70
C GLY A 223 0.49 -23.46 -29.02
N TRP A 224 1.41 -22.49 -29.13
CA TRP A 224 2.23 -22.31 -30.33
C TRP A 224 3.20 -23.47 -30.57
N LEU A 225 3.83 -23.99 -29.50
CA LEU A 225 4.73 -25.15 -29.58
C LEU A 225 3.98 -26.42 -30.01
N VAL A 226 2.82 -26.68 -29.42
CA VAL A 226 1.97 -27.83 -29.77
C VAL A 226 1.45 -27.69 -31.22
N GLY A 227 1.05 -26.49 -31.63
CA GLY A 227 0.56 -26.22 -32.98
C GLY A 227 1.63 -26.48 -34.05
N LEU A 228 2.85 -25.99 -33.85
CA LEU A 228 3.96 -26.23 -34.79
C LEU A 228 4.37 -27.70 -34.85
N ALA A 229 4.43 -28.38 -33.71
CA ALA A 229 4.72 -29.81 -33.67
C ALA A 229 3.65 -30.62 -34.43
N GLY A 230 2.38 -30.24 -34.29
CA GLY A 230 1.26 -30.83 -35.03
C GLY A 230 1.39 -30.65 -36.54
N ILE A 231 1.74 -29.44 -37.01
CA ILE A 231 1.97 -29.16 -38.43
C ILE A 231 3.16 -29.98 -38.97
N ALA A 232 4.26 -30.05 -38.23
CA ALA A 232 5.43 -30.83 -38.62
C ALA A 232 5.12 -32.33 -38.73
N LEU A 233 4.38 -32.89 -37.77
CA LEU A 233 3.93 -34.28 -37.81
C LEU A 233 2.95 -34.54 -38.96
N TYR A 234 2.03 -33.60 -39.24
CA TYR A 234 1.11 -33.70 -40.36
C TYR A 234 1.84 -33.73 -41.70
N LEU A 235 2.79 -32.82 -41.93
CA LEU A 235 3.60 -32.79 -43.15
C LEU A 235 4.46 -34.06 -43.29
N ARG A 236 5.01 -34.57 -42.17
CA ARG A 236 5.76 -35.84 -42.14
C ARG A 236 4.87 -37.05 -42.43
N SER A 237 3.60 -37.03 -42.02
CA SER A 237 2.64 -38.10 -42.30
C SER A 237 2.21 -38.14 -43.76
N ARG A 238 2.17 -36.98 -44.44
CA ARG A 238 1.89 -36.85 -45.87
C ARG A 238 3.04 -37.30 -46.77
N HIS A 239 4.26 -37.30 -46.25
CA HIS A 239 5.47 -37.65 -47.00
C HIS A 239 5.85 -39.14 -46.92
N ARG A 240 5.00 -39.96 -46.28
CA ARG A 240 5.06 -41.43 -46.24
C ARG A 240 3.84 -42.01 -46.93
#